data_AF-A0A2J8ILB3-F1
#
_entry.id   AF-A0A2J8ILB3-F1
#
_cell.length_a   1.000
_cell.length_b   1.000
_cell.length_c   1.000
_cell.angle_alpha   90.00
_cell.angle_beta   90.00
_cell.angle_gamma   90.00
#
_symmetry.space_group_name_H-M   'P 1'
#
loop_
_entity.id
_entity.type
_entity.pdbx_description
1 polymer ?
#
loop_
_entity_poly.entity_id
_entity_poly.type
_entity_poly.pdbx_seq_one_letter_code
_entity_poly.pdbx_strand_id
1 'polypeptide(L)'
;EVPTLRQLWSRGQQVIVSYEDESSLRRHHELWPGVPYWWGNRVKTEALIRYLETMKSCGRPGGLFVAGINLTENLQYVLAHPSESLEKMTLPNLPRLSAWVREQCPGPGSRCTNIIAGDFIGADGFVSDVIALNQKLLWC
;
A
#
# COMPACT_ATOMS: atom_id res chain seq x y z
N GLU A 1 -6.64 -19.82 -0.91
CA GLU A 1 -6.38 -19.65 0.54
C GLU A 1 -5.32 -18.57 0.71
N VAL A 2 -5.50 -17.55 1.56
CA VAL A 2 -4.48 -16.51 1.81
C VAL A 2 -3.32 -17.11 2.63
N PRO A 3 -2.05 -16.94 2.25
CA PRO A 3 -0.96 -17.65 2.90
C PRO A 3 -0.68 -17.02 4.27
N THR A 4 -0.39 -17.86 5.26
CA THR A 4 0.06 -17.41 6.57
C THR A 4 1.58 -17.33 6.64
N LEU A 5 2.13 -16.45 7.49
CA LEU A 5 3.58 -16.40 7.73
C LEU A 5 4.15 -17.76 8.16
N ARG A 6 3.39 -18.53 8.95
CA ARG A 6 3.77 -19.89 9.37
C ARG A 6 3.95 -20.83 8.18
N GLN A 7 2.99 -20.84 7.24
CA GLN A 7 3.06 -21.67 6.04
C GLN A 7 4.23 -21.25 5.14
N LEU A 8 4.47 -19.94 4.99
CA LEU A 8 5.59 -19.43 4.21
C LEU A 8 6.93 -19.88 4.82
N TRP A 9 7.12 -19.70 6.13
CA TRP A 9 8.34 -20.13 6.82
C TRP A 9 8.56 -21.64 6.77
N SER A 10 7.52 -22.44 6.99
CA SER A 10 7.66 -23.91 6.95
C SER A 10 8.07 -24.42 5.55
N ARG A 11 7.82 -23.63 4.51
CA ARG A 11 8.17 -23.94 3.11
C ARG A 11 9.45 -23.24 2.64
N GLY A 12 10.13 -22.47 3.50
CA GLY A 12 11.28 -21.66 3.12
C GLY A 12 10.96 -20.54 2.12
N GLN A 13 9.69 -20.13 2.03
CA GLN A 13 9.22 -19.10 1.11
C GLN A 13 9.29 -17.72 1.76
N GLN A 14 9.77 -16.73 1.02
CA GLN A 14 9.95 -15.35 1.51
C GLN A 14 9.27 -14.30 0.64
N VAL A 15 8.85 -14.67 -0.57
CA VAL A 15 8.32 -13.74 -1.58
C VAL A 15 7.01 -14.28 -2.12
N ILE A 16 6.04 -13.38 -2.30
CA ILE A 16 4.82 -13.62 -3.07
C ILE A 16 4.94 -12.80 -4.34
N VAL A 17 4.85 -13.46 -5.50
CA VAL A 17 4.86 -12.80 -6.81
C VAL A 17 3.43 -12.74 -7.31
N SER A 18 2.81 -11.56 -7.27
CA SER A 18 1.46 -11.32 -7.78
C SER A 18 1.49 -10.94 -9.25
N TYR A 19 0.57 -11.49 -10.05
CA TYR A 19 0.41 -11.15 -11.46
C TYR A 19 -1.06 -11.04 -11.86
N GLU A 20 -1.41 -10.00 -12.61
CA GLU A 20 -2.80 -9.72 -12.97
C GLU A 20 -3.28 -10.50 -14.22
N ASP A 21 -2.38 -10.95 -15.08
CA ASP A 21 -2.76 -11.66 -16.29
C ASP A 21 -3.16 -13.12 -16.01
N GLU A 22 -4.45 -13.40 -16.12
CA GLU A 22 -5.05 -14.73 -15.98
C GLU A 22 -4.46 -15.77 -16.95
N SER A 23 -3.97 -15.34 -18.12
CA SER A 23 -3.34 -16.26 -19.08
C SER A 23 -2.04 -16.85 -18.53
N SER A 24 -1.25 -16.01 -17.87
CA SER A 24 -0.01 -16.36 -17.19
C SER A 24 -0.28 -17.17 -15.92
N LEU A 25 -1.31 -16.83 -15.13
CA LEU A 25 -1.69 -17.59 -13.93
C LEU A 25 -2.09 -19.04 -14.25
N ARG A 26 -2.70 -19.28 -15.42
CA ARG A 26 -3.04 -20.64 -15.87
C ARG A 26 -1.82 -21.47 -16.27
N ARG A 27 -0.71 -20.83 -16.65
CA ARG A 27 0.54 -21.50 -17.05
C ARG A 27 1.52 -21.66 -15.88
N HIS A 28 1.46 -20.73 -14.93
CA HIS A 28 2.40 -20.60 -13.83
C HIS A 28 1.65 -20.64 -12.49
N HIS A 29 1.52 -21.85 -11.94
CA HIS A 29 0.80 -22.09 -10.68
C HIS A 29 1.51 -21.51 -9.44
N GLU A 30 2.79 -21.14 -9.59
CA GLU A 30 3.58 -20.45 -8.59
C GLU A 30 3.20 -18.97 -8.43
N LEU A 31 2.52 -18.39 -9.42
CA LEU A 31 2.09 -16.98 -9.37
C LEU A 31 0.86 -16.82 -8.48
N TRP A 32 0.88 -15.73 -7.72
CA TRP A 32 -0.25 -15.28 -6.94
C TRP A 32 -1.20 -14.45 -7.83
N PRO A 33 -2.53 -14.61 -7.67
CA PRO A 33 -3.48 -13.76 -8.40
C PRO A 33 -3.30 -12.28 -8.12
N GLY A 34 -3.74 -11.43 -9.04
CA GLY A 34 -3.68 -9.97 -8.90
C GLY A 34 -4.16 -9.50 -7.52
N VAL A 35 -3.32 -8.74 -6.82
CA VAL A 35 -3.63 -8.14 -5.52
C VAL A 35 -4.33 -6.79 -5.74
N PRO A 36 -5.55 -6.59 -5.22
CA PRO A 36 -6.25 -5.31 -5.33
C PRO A 36 -5.41 -4.14 -4.83
N TYR A 37 -5.34 -3.09 -5.62
CA TYR A 37 -4.55 -1.90 -5.33
C TYR A 37 -5.46 -0.68 -5.21
N TRP A 38 -5.50 -0.07 -4.01
CA TRP A 38 -6.17 1.21 -3.78
C TRP A 38 -5.28 2.35 -4.25
N TRP A 39 -5.36 2.63 -5.54
CA TRP A 39 -4.61 3.71 -6.18
C TRP A 39 -5.46 4.98 -6.23
N GLY A 40 -5.13 5.98 -5.41
CA GLY A 40 -5.93 7.20 -5.32
C GLY A 40 -5.87 8.10 -6.57
N ASN A 41 -4.79 8.02 -7.36
CA ASN A 41 -4.51 8.92 -8.48
C ASN A 41 -4.74 10.40 -8.13
N ARG A 42 -4.18 10.84 -6.99
CA ARG A 42 -4.35 12.20 -6.48
C ARG A 42 -3.02 12.92 -6.39
N VAL A 43 -3.04 14.17 -6.83
CA VAL A 43 -1.93 15.14 -6.75
C VAL A 43 -1.83 15.75 -5.35
N LYS A 44 -2.95 15.85 -4.61
CA LYS A 44 -3.02 16.43 -3.26
C LYS A 44 -3.13 15.36 -2.19
N THR A 45 -2.31 15.47 -1.16
CA THR A 45 -2.24 14.54 -0.01
C THR A 45 -3.56 14.42 0.74
N GLU A 46 -4.29 15.52 0.93
CA GLU A 46 -5.60 15.50 1.60
C GLU A 46 -6.62 14.68 0.81
N ALA A 47 -6.60 14.83 -0.52
CA ALA A 47 -7.50 14.10 -1.40
C ALA A 47 -7.16 12.61 -1.40
N LEU A 48 -5.87 12.27 -1.33
CA LEU A 48 -5.40 10.89 -1.22
C LEU A 48 -5.83 10.25 0.10
N ILE A 49 -5.57 10.91 1.24
CA ILE A 49 -5.99 10.42 2.56
C ILE A 49 -7.52 10.25 2.60
N ARG A 50 -8.28 11.23 2.09
CA ARG A 50 -9.75 11.13 2.05
C ARG A 50 -10.22 9.95 1.21
N TYR A 51 -9.56 9.68 0.08
CA TYR A 51 -9.83 8.50 -0.73
C TYR A 51 -9.57 7.21 0.04
N LEU A 52 -8.40 7.08 0.69
CA LEU A 52 -8.03 5.88 1.44
C LEU A 52 -8.97 5.64 2.63
N GLU A 53 -9.38 6.69 3.35
CA GLU A 53 -10.38 6.58 4.42
C GLU A 53 -11.77 6.18 3.89
N THR A 54 -12.13 6.63 2.70
CA THR A 54 -13.37 6.20 2.03
C THR A 54 -13.31 4.72 1.68
N MET A 55 -12.19 4.25 1.10
CA MET A 55 -12.01 2.83 0.80
C MET A 55 -12.05 1.96 2.06
N LYS A 56 -11.42 2.40 3.16
CA LYS A 56 -11.49 1.73 4.46
C LYS A 56 -12.90 1.68 5.01
N SER A 57 -13.70 2.73 4.86
CA SER A 57 -15.07 2.77 5.39
C SER A 57 -16.03 1.84 4.61
N CYS A 58 -15.75 1.59 3.33
CA CYS A 58 -16.45 0.61 2.50
C CYS A 58 -16.08 -0.85 2.82
N GLY A 59 -15.05 -1.09 3.63
CA GLY A 59 -14.56 -2.40 4.02
C GLY A 59 -13.37 -2.88 3.19
N ARG A 60 -12.52 -3.69 3.82
CA ARG A 60 -11.34 -4.28 3.18
C ARG A 60 -11.68 -5.43 2.22
N PRO A 61 -10.86 -5.65 1.17
CA PRO A 61 -10.87 -6.90 0.42
C PRO A 61 -10.62 -8.11 1.31
N GLY A 62 -11.20 -9.25 0.93
CA GLY A 62 -11.09 -10.51 1.68
C GLY A 62 -9.70 -11.14 1.69
N GLY A 63 -8.77 -10.63 0.87
CA GLY A 63 -7.40 -11.13 0.74
C GLY A 63 -6.32 -10.10 1.07
N LEU A 64 -5.16 -10.31 0.45
CA LEU A 64 -4.13 -9.27 0.35
C LEU A 64 -4.70 -8.09 -0.43
N PHE A 65 -4.30 -6.89 -0.04
CA PHE A 65 -4.59 -5.67 -0.78
C PHE A 65 -3.55 -4.60 -0.42
N VAL A 66 -3.36 -3.66 -1.32
CA VAL A 66 -2.40 -2.58 -1.18
C VAL A 66 -3.14 -1.25 -1.00
N ALA A 67 -2.78 -0.50 0.04
CA ALA A 67 -3.08 0.91 0.17
C ALA A 67 -1.88 1.72 -0.36
N GLY A 68 -2.03 2.31 -1.55
CA GLY A 68 -0.99 3.16 -2.13
C GLY A 68 -1.08 4.57 -1.58
N ILE A 69 -0.02 5.02 -0.94
CA ILE A 69 0.18 6.43 -0.55
C ILE A 69 0.98 7.22 -1.60
N ASN A 70 1.18 6.64 -2.79
CA ASN A 70 1.83 7.25 -3.93
C ASN A 70 1.03 8.47 -4.42
N LEU A 71 1.67 9.64 -4.47
CA LEU A 71 1.11 10.82 -5.13
C LEU A 71 1.36 10.68 -6.63
N THR A 72 0.29 10.62 -7.42
CA THR A 72 0.43 10.50 -8.88
C THR A 72 0.45 11.88 -9.50
N GLU A 73 1.48 12.17 -10.31
CA GLU A 73 1.41 13.26 -11.28
C GLU A 73 0.40 12.85 -12.37
N ASN A 74 -0.81 13.42 -12.35
CA ASN A 74 -1.73 13.23 -13.47
C ASN A 74 -1.06 13.79 -14.74
N LEU A 75 -1.28 13.20 -15.92
CA LEU A 75 -0.69 13.65 -17.18
C LEU A 75 -0.89 15.16 -17.42
N GLN A 76 -2.05 15.70 -17.01
CA GLN A 76 -2.33 17.13 -17.01
C GLN A 76 -1.45 17.96 -16.06
N TYR A 77 -1.06 17.40 -14.91
CA TYR A 77 -0.14 18.03 -13.96
C TYR A 77 1.29 18.05 -14.48
N VAL A 78 1.77 16.93 -15.02
CA VAL A 78 3.09 16.82 -15.67
C VAL A 78 3.23 17.85 -16.79
N LEU A 79 2.21 17.93 -17.65
CA LEU A 79 2.18 18.87 -18.77
C LEU A 79 2.09 20.34 -18.32
N ALA A 80 1.45 20.62 -17.18
CA ALA A 80 1.32 21.97 -16.62
C ALA A 80 2.54 22.40 -15.78
N HIS A 81 3.34 21.46 -15.26
CA HIS A 81 4.46 21.73 -14.35
C HIS A 81 5.74 20.97 -14.75
N PRO A 82 6.31 21.23 -15.94
CA PRO A 82 7.47 20.51 -16.45
C PRO A 82 8.76 20.69 -15.62
N SER A 83 8.79 21.63 -14.67
CA SER A 83 9.89 21.87 -13.73
C SER A 83 9.69 21.27 -12.33
N GLU A 84 8.54 20.63 -12.08
CA GLU A 84 8.24 19.95 -10.82
C GLU A 84 8.60 18.46 -10.91
N SER A 85 8.85 17.85 -9.75
CA SER A 85 9.16 16.42 -9.64
C SER A 85 8.34 15.80 -8.52
N LEU A 86 8.05 14.51 -8.65
CA LEU A 86 7.47 13.64 -7.62
C LEU A 86 8.13 13.86 -6.26
N GLU A 87 9.45 14.06 -6.23
CA GLU A 87 10.20 14.35 -5.00
C GLU A 87 9.81 15.69 -4.37
N LYS A 88 9.78 16.79 -5.14
CA LYS A 88 9.38 18.13 -4.65
C LYS A 88 7.93 18.17 -4.16
N MET A 89 7.07 17.33 -4.71
CA MET A 89 5.68 17.20 -4.28
C MET A 89 5.52 16.31 -3.04
N THR A 90 6.27 15.22 -2.97
CA THR A 90 6.08 14.20 -1.94
C THR A 90 6.79 14.58 -0.66
N LEU A 91 8.03 15.09 -0.72
CA LEU A 91 8.83 15.43 0.47
C LEU A 91 8.11 16.38 1.46
N PRO A 92 7.47 17.49 1.04
CA PRO A 92 6.77 18.37 1.98
C PRO A 92 5.54 17.73 2.62
N ASN A 93 4.97 16.71 1.97
CA ASN A 93 3.75 16.03 2.39
C ASN A 93 4.01 14.72 3.15
N LEU A 94 5.26 14.24 3.15
CA LEU A 94 5.68 13.03 3.86
C LEU A 94 5.27 13.03 5.33
N PRO A 95 5.45 14.11 6.13
CA PRO A 95 5.05 14.08 7.54
C PRO A 95 3.57 13.74 7.74
N ARG A 96 2.70 14.24 6.85
CA ARG A 96 1.25 14.01 6.91
C ARG A 96 0.89 12.59 6.48
N LEU A 97 1.54 12.08 5.43
CA LEU A 97 1.38 10.69 5.01
C LEU A 97 1.88 9.72 6.09
N SER A 98 3.04 9.99 6.70
CA SER A 98 3.58 9.20 7.80
C SER A 98 2.68 9.25 9.04
N ALA A 99 2.07 10.40 9.35
CA ALA A 99 1.06 10.47 10.41
C ALA A 99 -0.13 9.54 10.13
N TRP A 100 -0.67 9.58 8.90
CA TRP A 100 -1.73 8.66 8.49
C TRP A 100 -1.28 7.20 8.60
N VAL A 101 -0.06 6.86 8.18
CA VAL A 101 0.49 5.49 8.29
C VAL A 101 0.49 5.00 9.73
N ARG A 102 1.01 5.80 10.69
CA ARG A 102 1.10 5.42 12.11
C ARG A 102 -0.27 5.14 12.75
N GLU A 103 -1.33 5.78 12.26
CA GLU A 103 -2.70 5.59 12.74
C GLU A 103 -3.33 4.29 12.24
N GLN A 104 -2.78 3.64 11.21
CA GLN A 104 -3.38 2.44 10.65
C GLN A 104 -3.32 1.25 11.60
N CYS A 105 -4.27 0.33 11.48
CA CYS A 105 -4.30 -0.91 12.26
C CYS A 105 -4.18 -2.10 11.31
N PRO A 106 -3.23 -3.02 11.53
CA PRO A 106 -3.22 -4.30 10.83
C PRO A 106 -4.31 -5.24 11.36
N GLY A 107 -4.52 -6.37 10.69
CA GLY A 107 -5.41 -7.45 11.14
C GLY A 107 -6.67 -7.62 10.31
N PRO A 108 -7.58 -8.53 10.73
CA PRO A 108 -8.74 -8.94 9.93
C PRO A 108 -9.92 -7.98 9.99
N GLY A 109 -9.86 -6.93 10.82
CA GLY A 109 -10.94 -5.96 10.97
C GLY A 109 -11.31 -5.27 9.66
N SER A 110 -12.59 -4.90 9.51
CA SER A 110 -13.13 -4.35 8.26
C SER A 110 -12.44 -3.07 7.79
N ARG A 111 -11.88 -2.28 8.72
CA ARG A 111 -11.15 -1.03 8.46
C ARG A 111 -9.63 -1.17 8.55
N CYS A 112 -9.13 -2.37 8.80
CA CYS A 112 -7.69 -2.62 8.97
C CYS A 112 -6.98 -2.61 7.61
N THR A 113 -5.73 -2.14 7.60
CA THR A 113 -4.85 -2.16 6.44
C THR A 113 -4.06 -3.47 6.36
N ASN A 114 -3.51 -3.76 5.17
CA ASN A 114 -2.69 -4.94 4.93
C ASN A 114 -1.29 -4.54 4.44
N ILE A 115 -1.17 -4.18 3.16
CA ILE A 115 0.10 -3.71 2.56
C ILE A 115 -0.01 -2.20 2.36
N ILE A 116 1.01 -1.45 2.74
CA ILE A 116 1.11 -0.01 2.45
C ILE A 116 2.28 0.20 1.50
N ALA A 117 2.03 0.82 0.35
CA ALA A 117 3.04 1.12 -0.66
C ALA A 117 3.17 2.63 -0.83
N GLY A 118 4.38 3.13 -1.08
CA GLY A 118 4.63 4.55 -1.26
C GLY A 118 5.92 4.83 -2.03
N ASP A 119 5.99 6.00 -2.66
CA ASP A 119 7.20 6.52 -3.29
C ASP A 119 8.07 7.18 -2.19
N PHE A 120 9.39 6.99 -2.24
CA PHE A 120 10.38 7.53 -1.28
C PHE A 120 10.46 6.85 0.10
N ILE A 121 10.50 5.51 0.11
CA ILE A 121 10.68 4.69 1.32
C ILE A 121 11.95 4.98 2.16
N GLY A 122 12.93 5.70 1.59
CA GLY A 122 14.18 6.05 2.27
C GLY A 122 14.14 7.34 3.09
N ALA A 123 13.06 8.12 2.99
CA ALA A 123 12.88 9.38 3.72
C ALA A 123 11.98 9.21 4.97
N ASP A 124 12.24 10.00 6.00
CA ASP A 124 11.34 10.23 7.15
C ASP A 124 10.85 9.02 7.94
N GLY A 125 11.60 7.91 7.94
CA GLY A 125 11.30 6.75 8.80
C GLY A 125 10.05 5.96 8.39
N PHE A 126 9.52 6.16 7.18
CA PHE A 126 8.31 5.50 6.68
C PHE A 126 8.36 3.97 6.85
N VAL A 127 9.46 3.32 6.47
CA VAL A 127 9.63 1.87 6.62
C VAL A 127 9.53 1.44 8.09
N SER A 128 10.16 2.20 8.98
CA SER A 128 10.11 1.95 10.43
C SER A 128 8.68 2.09 10.96
N ASP A 129 7.93 3.10 10.53
CA ASP A 129 6.53 3.31 10.91
C ASP A 129 5.66 2.12 10.46
N VAL A 130 5.80 1.68 9.21
CA VAL A 130 5.06 0.51 8.67
C VAL A 130 5.40 -0.77 9.44
N ILE A 131 6.68 -1.01 9.76
CA ILE A 131 7.08 -2.17 10.56
C ILE A 131 6.48 -2.10 11.96
N ALA A 132 6.55 -0.93 12.61
CA ALA A 132 6.05 -0.71 13.97
C ALA A 132 4.54 -0.97 14.10
N LEU A 133 3.75 -0.78 13.04
CA LEU A 133 2.33 -1.15 13.04
C LEU A 133 2.07 -2.61 13.43
N ASN A 134 2.97 -3.53 13.05
CA ASN A 134 2.82 -4.95 13.36
C ASN A 134 2.92 -5.24 14.87
N GLN A 135 3.50 -4.35 15.66
CA GLN A 135 3.50 -4.48 17.12
C GLN A 135 2.07 -4.48 17.67
N LYS A 136 1.13 -3.77 17.02
CA LYS A 136 -0.29 -3.75 17.42
C LYS A 136 -0.94 -5.13 17.39
N LEU A 137 -0.40 -6.09 16.64
CA LEU A 137 -0.88 -7.49 16.60
C LEU A 137 -0.44 -8.33 17.81
N LEU A 138 0.57 -7.87 18.56
CA LEU A 138 1.13 -8.61 19.70
C LEU A 138 0.42 -8.28 21.03
N TRP A 139 -0.31 -7.17 21.06
CA TRP A 139 -1.00 -6.66 22.26
C TRP A 139 -2.53 -6.81 22.17
N CYS A 140 -3.01 -7.66 21.25
CA CYS A 140 -4.41 -8.06 21.11
C CYS A 140 -4.67 -9.42 21.76
#